data_AF-A0A534RPI1-F1
#
_entry.id   AF-A0A534RPI1-F1
#
_cell.length_a   1.000
_cell.length_b   1.000
_cell.length_c   1.000
_cell.angle_alpha   90.00
_cell.angle_beta   90.00
_cell.angle_gamma   90.00
#
_symmetry.space_group_name_H-M   'P 1'
#
loop_
_entity.id
_entity.type
_entity.pdbx_description
1 polymer ?
#
loop_
_entity_poly.entity_id
_entity_poly.type
_entity_poly.pdbx_seq_one_letter_code
_entity_poly.pdbx_strand_id
1 'polypeptide(L)'
;NWSDVRPFALETGDQFRPPPPPAVTSARYTTDFDEIKALGENSSTTRSVEQTEIGRFWGAAPVQNVWNQIAQMAGLSFHNSLKQNARLFALLETSLADGVIALYDSKYAYHRWRPVTAVRAADDDGNPDTAADPTWTPLAVTALDPSYAGAHAEISQSAATTLRDYFGTDRVDFSLTNPSLPGVVRNFQSFSQAADEAAVSRIYAGQHFRYDEDAGQALGDEVGDVVFDSILRPVAHGR
;
A
#
# COMPACT_ATOMS: atom_id res chain seq x y z
N ASN A 1 19.17 3.85 1.08
CA ASN A 1 19.61 4.55 -0.15
C ASN A 1 18.69 4.30 -1.35
N TRP A 2 17.54 3.61 -1.20
CA TRP A 2 16.58 3.53 -2.32
C TRP A 2 15.96 4.90 -2.64
N SER A 3 15.80 5.73 -1.61
CA SER A 3 15.45 7.16 -1.69
C SER A 3 16.38 8.00 -2.57
N ASP A 4 17.62 7.56 -2.80
CA ASP A 4 18.63 8.31 -3.57
C ASP A 4 18.62 7.94 -5.06
N VAL A 5 17.81 6.96 -5.46
CA VAL A 5 17.62 6.61 -6.87
C VAL A 5 16.94 7.78 -7.56
N ARG A 6 17.46 8.17 -8.73
CA ARG A 6 16.85 9.23 -9.54
C ARG A 6 15.44 8.80 -9.98
N PRO A 7 14.38 9.54 -9.61
CA PRO A 7 13.02 9.22 -10.06
C PRO A 7 12.87 9.41 -11.58
N PHE A 8 11.85 8.78 -12.14
CA PHE A 8 11.51 8.85 -13.56
C PHE A 8 10.62 10.06 -13.88
N ALA A 9 9.61 10.31 -13.06
CA ALA A 9 8.61 11.36 -13.21
C ALA A 9 8.65 12.37 -12.06
N LEU A 10 8.86 11.93 -10.82
CA LEU A 10 9.04 12.82 -9.67
C LEU A 10 10.33 13.65 -9.82
N GLU A 11 10.36 14.83 -9.19
CA GLU A 11 11.53 15.71 -9.14
C GLU A 11 12.56 15.18 -8.14
N THR A 12 12.10 14.76 -6.96
CA THR A 12 12.92 14.18 -5.88
C THR A 12 12.13 13.08 -5.15
N GLY A 13 12.83 12.18 -4.45
CA GLY A 13 12.17 11.15 -3.65
C GLY A 13 11.31 11.70 -2.52
N ASP A 14 11.58 12.92 -2.05
CA ASP A 14 10.83 13.55 -0.97
C ASP A 14 9.79 14.58 -1.40
N GLN A 15 9.53 14.68 -2.70
CA GLN A 15 8.58 15.63 -3.28
C GLN A 15 7.21 15.60 -2.58
N PHE A 16 6.75 14.39 -2.22
CA PHE A 16 5.46 14.15 -1.57
C PHE A 16 5.59 13.47 -0.20
N ARG A 17 6.75 13.60 0.46
CA ARG A 17 6.97 12.98 1.78
C ARG A 17 5.79 13.32 2.71
N PRO A 18 5.04 12.33 3.23
CA PRO A 18 3.92 12.58 4.13
C PRO A 18 4.37 13.33 5.39
N PRO A 19 3.45 14.00 6.10
CA PRO A 19 3.74 14.58 7.41
C PRO A 19 4.31 13.54 8.38
N PRO A 20 4.97 13.96 9.49
CA PRO A 20 5.46 13.01 10.48
C PRO A 20 4.36 12.10 11.02
N PRO A 21 4.66 10.83 11.36
CA PRO A 21 3.68 9.92 11.95
C PRO A 21 3.16 10.48 13.29
N PRO A 22 1.96 10.06 13.74
CA PRO A 22 1.41 10.52 15.01
C PRO A 22 2.40 10.35 16.17
N ALA A 23 2.44 11.37 17.04
CA ALA A 23 3.23 11.29 18.27
C ALA A 23 2.77 10.09 19.10
N VAL A 24 3.71 9.39 19.74
CA VAL A 24 3.42 8.17 20.53
C VAL A 24 2.41 8.46 21.63
N THR A 25 2.41 9.65 22.22
CA THR A 25 1.47 10.07 23.28
C THR A 25 0.13 10.61 22.76
N SER A 26 -0.13 10.55 21.46
CA SER A 26 -1.36 11.09 20.87
C SER A 26 -2.50 10.07 20.88
N ALA A 27 -3.74 10.55 21.01
CA ALA A 27 -4.94 9.71 20.93
C ALA A 27 -5.04 8.94 19.60
N ARG A 28 -4.54 9.51 18.50
CA ARG A 28 -4.49 8.82 17.20
C ARG A 28 -3.56 7.61 17.25
N TYR A 29 -2.38 7.74 17.86
CA TYR A 29 -1.48 6.61 18.02
C TYR A 29 -2.10 5.50 18.87
N THR A 30 -2.69 5.84 20.03
CA THR A 30 -3.36 4.85 20.90
C THR A 30 -4.44 4.08 20.14
N THR A 31 -5.29 4.79 19.39
CA THR A 31 -6.36 4.16 18.59
C THR A 31 -5.81 3.14 17.59
N ASP A 32 -4.79 3.53 16.83
CA ASP A 32 -4.21 2.68 15.79
C ASP A 32 -3.37 1.53 16.38
N PHE A 33 -2.75 1.76 17.55
CA PHE A 33 -2.06 0.75 18.33
C PHE A 33 -3.03 -0.34 18.81
N ASP A 34 -4.17 0.04 19.37
CA ASP A 34 -5.17 -0.90 19.86
C ASP A 34 -5.78 -1.71 18.69
N GLU A 35 -6.03 -1.06 17.55
CA GLU A 35 -6.50 -1.74 16.34
C GLU A 35 -5.53 -2.85 15.92
N ILE A 36 -4.24 -2.53 15.76
CA ILE A 36 -3.27 -3.54 15.32
C ILE A 36 -2.97 -4.58 16.38
N LYS A 37 -2.97 -4.21 17.67
CA LYS A 37 -2.77 -5.18 18.75
C LYS A 37 -3.90 -6.21 18.72
N ALA A 38 -5.15 -5.77 18.55
CA ALA A 38 -6.33 -6.63 18.51
C ALA A 38 -6.44 -7.45 17.22
N LEU A 39 -6.11 -6.88 16.07
CA LEU A 39 -6.35 -7.50 14.76
C LEU A 39 -5.10 -8.11 14.10
N GLY A 40 -3.89 -7.73 14.50
CA GLY A 40 -2.66 -8.12 13.82
C GLY A 40 -1.99 -9.37 14.38
N GLU A 41 -2.39 -9.81 15.58
CA GLU A 41 -1.76 -10.96 16.25
C GLU A 41 -1.99 -12.26 15.48
N ASN A 42 -1.00 -13.15 15.41
CA ASN A 42 -1.09 -14.45 14.76
C ASN A 42 -2.24 -15.31 15.32
N SER A 43 -2.47 -15.26 16.63
CA SER A 43 -3.53 -15.97 17.36
C SER A 43 -4.77 -15.13 17.67
N SER A 44 -4.91 -13.95 17.05
CA SER A 44 -5.99 -13.02 17.33
C SER A 44 -7.37 -13.71 17.32
N THR A 45 -8.14 -13.50 18.38
CA THR A 45 -9.54 -13.93 18.50
C THR A 45 -10.54 -12.86 18.04
N THR A 46 -10.07 -11.63 17.80
CA THR A 46 -10.89 -10.51 17.31
C THR A 46 -10.97 -10.46 15.78
N ARG A 47 -9.83 -10.66 15.09
CA ARG A 47 -9.74 -10.76 13.63
C ARG A 47 -10.61 -11.89 13.10
N SER A 48 -11.49 -11.59 12.15
CA SER A 48 -12.35 -12.58 11.52
C SER A 48 -11.59 -13.53 10.58
N VAL A 49 -12.26 -14.59 10.13
CA VAL A 49 -11.73 -15.50 9.11
C VAL A 49 -11.44 -14.74 7.82
N GLU A 50 -12.38 -13.90 7.37
CA GLU A 50 -12.23 -13.07 6.16
C GLU A 50 -11.02 -12.13 6.26
N GLN A 51 -10.85 -11.45 7.40
CA GLN A 51 -9.71 -10.56 7.62
C GLN A 51 -8.38 -11.32 7.62
N THR A 52 -8.36 -12.54 8.16
CA THR A 52 -7.18 -13.42 8.10
C THR A 52 -6.86 -13.81 6.66
N GLU A 53 -7.87 -14.11 5.86
CA GLU A 53 -7.71 -14.42 4.44
C GLU A 53 -7.19 -13.22 3.66
N ILE A 54 -7.75 -12.02 3.87
CA ILE A 54 -7.26 -10.75 3.30
C ILE A 54 -5.78 -10.53 3.62
N GLY A 55 -5.40 -10.63 4.89
CA GLY A 55 -4.03 -10.42 5.34
C GLY A 55 -3.03 -11.41 4.71
N ARG A 56 -3.45 -12.66 4.51
CA ARG A 56 -2.63 -13.67 3.81
C ARG A 56 -2.60 -13.44 2.31
N PHE A 57 -3.72 -13.06 1.70
CA PHE A 57 -3.85 -12.92 0.25
C PHE A 57 -2.91 -11.88 -0.32
N TRP A 58 -2.93 -10.67 0.24
CA TRP A 58 -2.09 -9.57 -0.21
C TRP A 58 -0.62 -9.73 0.22
N GLY A 59 -0.32 -10.66 1.13
CA GLY A 59 1.06 -11.03 1.51
C GLY A 59 1.64 -12.22 0.73
N ALA A 60 0.84 -12.92 -0.07
CA ALA A 60 1.25 -14.16 -0.71
C ALA A 60 2.02 -13.97 -2.03
N ALA A 61 2.08 -12.75 -2.56
CA ALA A 61 2.90 -12.39 -3.72
C ALA A 61 3.38 -10.93 -3.59
N PRO A 62 4.47 -10.55 -4.29
CA PRO A 62 4.84 -9.13 -4.41
C PRO A 62 3.67 -8.31 -4.95
N VAL A 63 3.29 -7.24 -4.25
CA VAL A 63 2.10 -6.45 -4.56
C VAL A 63 2.17 -5.82 -5.97
N GLN A 64 3.37 -5.46 -6.45
CA GLN A 64 3.60 -5.00 -7.82
C GLN A 64 3.15 -6.04 -8.87
N ASN A 65 3.40 -7.32 -8.61
CA ASN A 65 3.01 -8.40 -9.53
C ASN A 65 1.49 -8.59 -9.56
N VAL A 66 0.82 -8.31 -8.45
CA VAL A 66 -0.66 -8.34 -8.38
C VAL A 66 -1.23 -7.19 -9.21
N TRP A 67 -0.70 -5.98 -9.07
CA TRP A 67 -1.13 -4.82 -9.86
C TRP A 67 -0.82 -4.95 -11.36
N ASN A 68 0.27 -5.61 -11.72
CA ASN A 68 0.53 -6.03 -13.11
C ASN A 68 -0.55 -6.97 -13.66
N GLN A 69 -1.06 -7.90 -12.85
CA GLN A 69 -2.16 -8.79 -13.26
C GLN A 69 -3.47 -8.02 -13.40
N ILE A 70 -3.76 -7.10 -12.48
CA ILE A 70 -4.92 -6.19 -12.56
C ILE A 70 -4.88 -5.39 -13.86
N ALA A 71 -3.74 -4.79 -14.19
CA ALA A 71 -3.58 -4.02 -15.43
C ALA A 71 -3.73 -4.88 -16.69
N GLN A 72 -3.26 -6.13 -16.69
CA GLN A 72 -3.48 -7.07 -17.80
C GLN A 72 -4.98 -7.37 -17.98
N MET A 73 -5.70 -7.66 -16.89
CA MET A 73 -7.14 -7.94 -16.94
C MET A 73 -7.93 -6.71 -17.40
N ALA A 74 -7.59 -5.53 -16.90
CA ALA A 74 -8.21 -4.28 -17.33
C ALA A 74 -7.94 -4.00 -18.81
N GLY A 75 -6.69 -4.16 -19.28
CA GLY A 75 -6.34 -3.99 -20.69
C GLY A 75 -7.15 -4.92 -21.62
N LEU A 76 -7.42 -6.15 -21.20
CA LEU A 76 -8.30 -7.07 -21.92
C LEU A 76 -9.76 -6.63 -21.88
N SER A 77 -10.27 -6.23 -20.71
CA SER A 77 -11.66 -5.80 -20.49
C SER A 77 -12.02 -4.55 -21.31
N PHE A 78 -11.10 -3.58 -21.38
CA PHE A 78 -11.27 -2.35 -22.16
C PHE A 78 -10.82 -2.48 -23.63
N HIS A 79 -10.46 -3.69 -24.07
CA HIS A 79 -10.02 -3.98 -25.44
C HIS A 79 -8.86 -3.10 -25.93
N ASN A 80 -7.87 -2.84 -25.06
CA ASN A 80 -6.69 -2.07 -25.42
C ASN A 80 -5.95 -2.72 -26.60
N SER A 81 -5.56 -1.89 -27.57
CA SER A 81 -4.57 -2.24 -28.58
C SER A 81 -3.17 -2.42 -27.97
N LEU A 82 -2.24 -2.99 -28.75
CA LEU A 82 -0.83 -3.10 -28.35
C LEU A 82 -0.22 -1.75 -27.93
N LYS A 83 -0.51 -0.67 -28.68
CA LYS A 83 0.01 0.67 -28.37
C LYS A 83 -0.58 1.22 -27.07
N GLN A 84 -1.86 0.97 -26.83
CA GLN A 84 -2.52 1.33 -25.57
C GLN A 84 -1.92 0.56 -24.39
N ASN A 85 -1.75 -0.75 -24.51
CA ASN A 85 -1.10 -1.54 -23.45
C ASN A 85 0.35 -1.10 -23.20
N ALA A 86 1.11 -0.77 -24.25
CA ALA A 86 2.47 -0.24 -24.07
C ALA A 86 2.46 1.06 -23.24
N ARG A 87 1.52 1.97 -23.47
CA ARG A 87 1.35 3.19 -22.66
C ARG A 87 0.89 2.87 -21.24
N LEU A 88 -0.10 1.98 -21.10
CA LEU A 88 -0.65 1.55 -19.81
C LEU A 88 0.45 1.02 -18.87
N PHE A 89 1.23 0.04 -19.34
CA PHE A 89 2.30 -0.54 -18.53
C PHE A 89 3.45 0.43 -18.29
N ALA A 90 3.77 1.30 -19.25
CA ALA A 90 4.80 2.31 -19.02
C ALA A 90 4.40 3.31 -17.92
N LEU A 91 3.14 3.74 -17.88
CA LEU A 91 2.62 4.60 -16.82
C LEU A 91 2.58 3.87 -15.48
N LEU A 92 2.02 2.65 -15.45
CA LEU A 92 1.93 1.84 -14.23
C LEU A 92 3.31 1.57 -13.64
N GLU A 93 4.24 1.00 -14.41
CA GLU A 93 5.57 0.67 -13.88
C GLU A 93 6.35 1.90 -13.44
N THR A 94 6.11 3.06 -14.07
CA THR A 94 6.72 4.32 -13.62
C THR A 94 6.13 4.77 -12.28
N SER A 95 4.81 4.67 -12.08
CA SER A 95 4.21 5.03 -10.79
C SER A 95 4.60 4.08 -9.68
N LEU A 96 4.72 2.78 -9.97
CA LEU A 96 5.25 1.83 -8.98
C LEU A 96 6.72 2.09 -8.65
N ALA A 97 7.56 2.43 -9.64
CA ALA A 97 8.97 2.69 -9.41
C ALA A 97 9.19 3.96 -8.57
N ASP A 98 8.58 5.07 -8.97
CA ASP A 98 8.69 6.35 -8.27
C ASP A 98 8.00 6.33 -6.90
N GLY A 99 6.88 5.62 -6.80
CA GLY A 99 6.19 5.35 -5.55
C GLY A 99 7.09 4.69 -4.51
N VAL A 100 7.80 3.63 -4.91
CA VAL A 100 8.75 2.93 -4.03
C VAL A 100 9.93 3.84 -3.64
N ILE A 101 10.39 4.73 -4.53
CA ILE A 101 11.42 5.74 -4.18
C ILE A 101 10.90 6.67 -3.08
N ALA A 102 9.69 7.21 -3.22
CA ALA A 102 9.10 8.15 -2.26
C ALA A 102 8.69 7.51 -0.93
N LEU A 103 8.19 6.27 -0.99
CA LEU A 103 7.93 5.43 0.16
C LEU A 103 9.20 5.21 1.00
N TYR A 104 10.31 4.83 0.36
CA TYR A 104 11.55 4.57 1.09
C TYR A 104 12.20 5.84 1.61
N ASP A 105 12.06 6.98 0.91
CA ASP A 105 12.39 8.27 1.49
C ASP A 105 11.66 8.48 2.83
N SER A 106 10.35 8.32 2.84
CA SER A 106 9.53 8.49 4.06
C SER A 106 9.93 7.53 5.18
N LYS A 107 10.13 6.24 4.86
CA LYS A 107 10.59 5.22 5.82
C LYS A 107 11.88 5.61 6.50
N TYR A 108 12.86 6.06 5.73
CA TYR A 108 14.18 6.39 6.24
C TYR A 108 14.32 7.84 6.75
N ALA A 109 13.35 8.71 6.46
CA ALA A 109 13.24 10.01 7.11
C ALA A 109 12.72 9.89 8.56
N TYR A 110 11.76 8.98 8.81
CA TYR A 110 11.08 8.88 10.10
C TYR A 110 11.53 7.73 11.00
N HIS A 111 12.12 6.65 10.45
CA HIS A 111 12.61 5.50 11.21
C HIS A 111 11.57 4.90 12.19
N ARG A 112 10.28 4.94 11.84
CA ARG A 112 9.20 4.47 12.72
C ARG A 112 9.30 2.96 12.93
N TRP A 113 9.15 2.54 14.19
CA TRP A 113 9.16 1.13 14.58
C TRP A 113 8.01 0.33 13.95
N ARG A 114 8.19 -0.99 13.85
CA ARG A 114 7.12 -1.92 13.44
C ARG A 114 6.18 -2.22 14.62
N PRO A 115 4.92 -2.63 14.36
CA PRO A 115 3.94 -2.98 15.39
C PRO A 115 4.45 -4.01 16.41
N VAL A 116 5.20 -5.02 15.96
CA VAL A 116 5.78 -6.03 16.87
C VAL A 116 6.69 -5.41 17.93
N THR A 117 7.46 -4.38 17.58
CA THR A 117 8.32 -3.69 18.54
C THR A 117 7.49 -2.79 19.44
N ALA A 118 6.57 -2.02 18.85
CA ALA A 118 5.70 -1.11 19.59
C ALA A 118 4.87 -1.82 20.65
N VAL A 119 4.17 -2.90 20.27
CA VAL A 119 3.29 -3.64 21.18
C VAL A 119 4.07 -4.33 22.29
N ARG A 120 5.24 -4.90 21.99
CA ARG A 120 6.06 -5.58 23.00
C ARG A 120 6.73 -4.62 23.98
N ALA A 121 7.07 -3.41 23.53
CA ALA A 121 7.81 -2.43 24.32
C ALA A 121 6.94 -1.25 24.80
N ALA A 122 5.61 -1.37 24.75
CA ALA A 122 4.72 -0.25 25.11
C ALA A 122 4.85 0.20 26.57
N ASP A 123 5.35 -0.65 27.48
CA ASP A 123 5.63 -0.25 28.86
C ASP A 123 6.71 0.84 28.96
N ASP A 124 7.55 0.99 27.93
CA ASP A 124 8.68 1.93 27.86
C ASP A 124 8.46 3.04 26.80
N ASP A 125 7.27 3.14 26.18
CA ASP A 125 7.02 4.07 25.07
C ASP A 125 6.57 5.48 25.51
N GLY A 126 6.28 5.63 26.80
CA GLY A 126 5.86 6.90 27.42
C GLY A 126 4.40 7.26 27.21
N ASN A 127 3.57 6.38 26.64
CA ASN A 127 2.13 6.56 26.52
C ASN A 127 1.39 5.71 27.58
N PRO A 128 0.67 6.33 28.55
CA PRO A 128 -0.05 5.60 29.59
C PRO A 128 -1.28 4.84 29.08
N ASP A 129 -1.73 5.13 27.86
CA ASP A 129 -2.92 4.54 27.26
C ASP A 129 -2.61 3.32 26.38
N THR A 130 -1.33 2.95 26.22
CA THR A 130 -0.92 1.73 25.51
C THR A 130 -0.46 0.66 26.49
N ALA A 131 -1.01 -0.55 26.35
CA ALA A 131 -0.63 -1.68 27.17
C ALA A 131 0.36 -2.59 26.43
N ALA A 132 1.47 -2.97 27.06
CA ALA A 132 2.39 -3.92 26.45
C ALA A 132 1.79 -5.32 26.31
N ASP A 133 2.32 -6.07 25.36
CA ASP A 133 2.23 -7.52 25.32
C ASP A 133 3.56 -8.07 24.81
N PRO A 134 4.47 -8.49 25.72
CA PRO A 134 5.79 -9.01 25.36
C PRO A 134 5.77 -10.26 24.49
N THR A 135 4.63 -10.97 24.44
CA THR A 135 4.46 -12.22 23.68
C THR A 135 3.81 -12.02 22.32
N TRP A 136 3.24 -10.84 22.05
CA TRP A 136 2.55 -10.52 20.81
C TRP A 136 3.40 -10.86 19.58
N THR A 137 2.86 -11.62 18.64
CA THR A 137 3.51 -11.95 17.36
C THR A 137 2.58 -11.63 16.21
N PRO A 138 3.05 -10.98 15.13
CA PRO A 138 2.21 -10.68 13.99
C PRO A 138 1.85 -11.95 13.19
N LEU A 139 0.72 -11.91 12.47
CA LEU A 139 0.31 -12.99 11.56
C LEU A 139 1.34 -13.24 10.45
N ALA A 140 1.95 -12.18 9.90
CA ALA A 140 2.99 -12.28 8.88
C ALA A 140 4.39 -12.05 9.47
N VAL A 141 5.42 -12.53 8.76
CA VAL A 141 6.80 -12.19 9.11
C VAL A 141 7.03 -10.70 8.90
N THR A 142 7.52 -10.01 9.92
CA THR A 142 7.79 -8.56 9.87
C THR A 142 8.90 -8.26 8.86
N ALA A 143 8.62 -7.31 7.96
CA ALA A 143 9.59 -6.85 6.98
C ALA A 143 10.74 -6.07 7.66
N LEU A 144 11.94 -6.14 7.06
CA LEU A 144 13.18 -5.60 7.63
C LEU A 144 13.41 -4.13 7.24
N ASP A 145 12.38 -3.30 7.41
CA ASP A 145 12.35 -1.87 7.10
C ASP A 145 11.40 -1.11 8.06
N PRO A 146 11.54 0.23 8.19
CA PRO A 146 10.65 1.05 9.01
C PRO A 146 9.18 0.96 8.58
N SER A 147 8.25 1.25 9.49
CA SER A 147 6.81 1.09 9.21
C SER A 147 6.23 2.20 8.32
N TYR A 148 6.66 3.45 8.48
CA TYR A 148 5.91 4.60 7.96
C TYR A 148 6.58 5.23 6.72
N ALA A 149 5.92 5.40 5.58
CA ALA A 149 4.52 5.06 5.29
C ALA A 149 4.33 3.57 4.92
N GLY A 150 3.06 3.14 4.85
CA GLY A 150 2.64 1.79 4.52
C GLY A 150 2.95 1.44 3.06
N ALA A 151 3.74 0.38 2.85
CA ALA A 151 4.25 0.05 1.53
C ALA A 151 3.19 -0.50 0.58
N HIS A 152 2.29 -1.38 1.08
CA HIS A 152 1.24 -1.93 0.22
C HIS A 152 0.17 -0.89 -0.07
N ALA A 153 -0.18 -0.02 0.89
CA ALA A 153 -1.02 1.14 0.64
C ALA A 153 -0.46 2.03 -0.48
N GLU A 154 0.79 2.46 -0.38
CA GLU A 154 1.40 3.34 -1.39
C GLU A 154 1.41 2.70 -2.77
N ILE A 155 2.02 1.53 -2.92
CA ILE A 155 2.16 0.87 -4.22
C ILE A 155 0.78 0.60 -4.84
N SER A 156 -0.19 0.19 -4.02
CA SER A 156 -1.53 -0.13 -4.51
C SER A 156 -2.32 1.10 -4.89
N GLN A 157 -2.19 2.19 -4.13
CA GLN A 157 -2.86 3.44 -4.45
C GLN A 157 -2.24 4.10 -5.70
N SER A 158 -0.90 4.12 -5.81
CA SER A 158 -0.17 4.54 -7.03
C SER A 158 -0.69 3.82 -8.27
N ALA A 159 -0.82 2.49 -8.18
CA ALA A 159 -1.37 1.70 -9.27
C ALA A 159 -2.85 2.01 -9.54
N ALA A 160 -3.70 2.03 -8.51
CA ALA A 160 -5.13 2.28 -8.67
C ALA A 160 -5.41 3.64 -9.31
N THR A 161 -4.73 4.68 -8.84
CA THR A 161 -4.84 6.04 -9.36
C THR A 161 -4.37 6.12 -10.81
N THR A 162 -3.20 5.58 -11.13
CA THR A 162 -2.71 5.53 -12.53
C THR A 162 -3.67 4.80 -13.46
N LEU A 163 -4.24 3.66 -13.03
CA LEU A 163 -5.18 2.88 -13.83
C LEU A 163 -6.53 3.60 -13.99
N ARG A 164 -7.06 4.18 -12.91
CA ARG A 164 -8.28 5.00 -12.92
C ARG A 164 -8.16 6.12 -13.93
N ASP A 165 -7.05 6.86 -13.90
CA ASP A 165 -6.86 8.03 -14.76
C ASP A 165 -6.62 7.61 -16.21
N TYR A 166 -5.89 6.51 -16.43
CA TYR A 166 -5.70 5.94 -17.76
C TYR A 166 -7.01 5.52 -18.43
N PHE A 167 -7.88 4.81 -17.70
CA PHE A 167 -9.15 4.33 -18.24
C PHE A 167 -10.27 5.37 -18.16
N GLY A 168 -10.07 6.47 -17.42
CA GLY A 168 -11.09 7.49 -17.17
C GLY A 168 -12.25 6.99 -16.31
N THR A 169 -12.04 5.89 -15.57
CA THR A 169 -13.03 5.27 -14.69
C THR A 169 -12.32 4.45 -13.63
N ASP A 170 -12.84 4.49 -12.41
CA ASP A 170 -12.41 3.61 -11.33
C ASP A 170 -13.11 2.23 -11.40
N ARG A 171 -14.26 2.16 -12.07
CA ARG A 171 -15.07 0.94 -12.15
C ARG A 171 -14.53 -0.05 -13.16
N VAL A 172 -14.25 -1.25 -12.68
CA VAL A 172 -13.85 -2.42 -13.46
C VAL A 172 -14.08 -3.67 -12.61
N ASP A 173 -14.78 -4.66 -13.16
CA ASP A 173 -14.96 -5.94 -12.48
C ASP A 173 -13.77 -6.86 -12.78
N PHE A 174 -13.13 -7.39 -11.75
CA PHE A 174 -12.08 -8.40 -11.88
C PHE A 174 -12.01 -9.30 -10.65
N SER A 175 -11.44 -10.49 -10.87
CA SER A 175 -11.21 -11.49 -9.82
C SER A 175 -9.72 -11.79 -9.70
N LEU A 176 -9.20 -11.76 -8.48
CA LEU A 176 -7.83 -12.14 -8.17
C LEU A 176 -7.79 -13.53 -7.54
N THR A 177 -6.77 -14.30 -7.91
CA THR A 177 -6.43 -15.57 -7.28
C THR A 177 -4.96 -15.56 -6.91
N ASN A 178 -4.56 -16.38 -5.94
CA ASN A 178 -3.16 -16.54 -5.58
C ASN A 178 -2.79 -18.03 -5.56
N PRO A 179 -1.77 -18.49 -6.31
CA PRO A 179 -1.35 -19.88 -6.31
C PRO A 179 -0.95 -20.43 -4.93
N SER A 180 -0.49 -19.57 -4.03
CA SER A 180 -0.14 -19.93 -2.65
C SER A 180 -1.35 -20.04 -1.72
N LEU A 181 -2.55 -19.67 -2.19
CA LEU A 181 -3.83 -19.82 -1.50
C LEU A 181 -4.87 -20.49 -2.41
N PRO A 182 -4.73 -21.79 -2.73
CA PRO A 182 -5.65 -22.48 -3.62
C PRO A 182 -7.09 -22.40 -3.13
N GLY A 183 -8.01 -22.04 -4.03
CA GLY A 183 -9.45 -21.92 -3.73
C GLY A 183 -9.88 -20.55 -3.20
N VAL A 184 -8.95 -19.66 -2.85
CA VAL A 184 -9.26 -18.28 -2.49
C VAL A 184 -9.41 -17.43 -3.74
N VAL A 185 -10.58 -16.79 -3.89
CA VAL A 185 -10.88 -15.87 -4.99
C VAL A 185 -11.39 -14.56 -4.40
N ARG A 186 -10.76 -13.45 -4.77
CA ARG A 186 -11.16 -12.10 -4.33
C ARG A 186 -11.76 -11.36 -5.50
N ASN A 187 -12.94 -10.76 -5.31
CA ASN A 187 -13.69 -10.08 -6.36
C ASN A 187 -13.77 -8.59 -6.06
N PHE A 188 -13.45 -7.78 -7.07
CA PHE A 188 -13.43 -6.33 -6.97
C PHE A 188 -14.25 -5.72 -8.10
N GLN A 189 -14.88 -4.59 -7.82
CA GLN A 189 -15.67 -3.81 -8.77
C GLN A 189 -14.99 -2.48 -9.16
N SER A 190 -13.84 -2.21 -8.55
CA SER A 190 -13.02 -1.03 -8.84
C SER A 190 -11.56 -1.24 -8.50
N PHE A 191 -10.70 -0.40 -9.08
CA PHE A 191 -9.29 -0.35 -8.68
C PHE A 191 -9.15 0.13 -7.23
N SER A 192 -9.88 1.18 -6.85
CA SER A 192 -9.83 1.75 -5.50
C SER A 192 -10.23 0.72 -4.43
N GLN A 193 -11.25 -0.11 -4.66
CA GLN A 193 -11.62 -1.18 -3.74
C GLN A 193 -10.48 -2.19 -3.53
N ALA A 194 -9.72 -2.53 -4.57
CA ALA A 194 -8.57 -3.42 -4.44
C ALA A 194 -7.40 -2.75 -3.69
N ALA A 195 -7.17 -1.45 -3.90
CA ALA A 195 -6.16 -0.69 -3.17
C ALA A 195 -6.49 -0.57 -1.67
N ASP A 196 -7.74 -0.25 -1.34
CA ASP A 196 -8.21 -0.18 0.05
C ASP A 196 -8.05 -1.52 0.77
N GLU A 197 -8.36 -2.62 0.08
CA GLU A 197 -8.21 -3.95 0.65
C GLU A 197 -6.72 -4.34 0.82
N ALA A 198 -5.87 -3.99 -0.13
CA ALA A 198 -4.43 -4.19 -0.05
C ALA A 198 -3.82 -3.42 1.13
N ALA A 199 -4.26 -2.17 1.35
CA ALA A 199 -3.83 -1.34 2.47
C ALA A 199 -4.24 -1.96 3.81
N VAL A 200 -5.54 -2.21 4.02
CA VAL A 200 -6.03 -2.76 5.28
C VAL A 200 -5.50 -4.18 5.58
N SER A 201 -5.12 -4.94 4.54
CA SER A 201 -4.50 -6.25 4.71
C SER A 201 -3.27 -6.24 5.62
N ARG A 202 -2.55 -5.12 5.68
CA ARG A 202 -1.31 -5.01 6.46
C ARG A 202 -1.56 -4.84 7.94
N ILE A 203 -2.73 -4.32 8.32
CA ILE A 203 -3.19 -4.30 9.71
C ILE A 203 -3.54 -5.73 10.13
N TYR A 204 -4.31 -6.45 9.31
CA TYR A 204 -4.67 -7.85 9.57
C TYR A 204 -3.45 -8.77 9.62
N ALA A 205 -2.41 -8.45 8.85
CA ALA A 205 -1.14 -9.16 8.85
C ALA A 205 -0.22 -8.78 10.04
N GLY A 206 -0.55 -7.76 10.82
CA GLY A 206 0.25 -7.27 11.95
C GLY A 206 1.50 -6.48 11.54
N GLN A 207 1.50 -5.87 10.35
CA GLN A 207 2.68 -5.26 9.74
C GLN A 207 2.73 -3.73 9.86
N HIS A 208 1.57 -3.06 9.83
CA HIS A 208 1.47 -1.60 9.71
C HIS A 208 0.28 -1.06 10.50
N PHE A 209 0.45 0.09 11.14
CA PHE A 209 -0.63 0.80 11.81
C PHE A 209 -1.57 1.46 10.78
N ARG A 210 -2.80 1.80 11.16
CA ARG A 210 -3.72 2.55 10.28
C ARG A 210 -3.09 3.83 9.74
N TYR A 211 -2.41 4.60 10.58
CA TYR A 211 -1.74 5.83 10.13
C TYR A 211 -0.63 5.56 9.10
N ASP A 212 0.01 4.38 9.10
CA ASP A 212 0.99 4.02 8.07
C ASP A 212 0.26 3.85 6.73
N GLU A 213 -0.86 3.13 6.73
CA GLU A 213 -1.65 2.84 5.53
C GLU A 213 -2.33 4.10 4.98
N ASP A 214 -2.93 4.94 5.83
CA ASP A 214 -3.54 6.21 5.42
C ASP A 214 -2.51 7.12 4.71
N ALA A 215 -1.30 7.22 5.27
CA ALA A 215 -0.22 8.01 4.69
C ALA A 215 0.34 7.38 3.41
N GLY A 216 0.36 6.04 3.34
CA GLY A 216 0.76 5.32 2.15
C GLY A 216 -0.21 5.59 1.00
N GLN A 217 -1.53 5.50 1.25
CA GLN A 217 -2.53 5.78 0.22
C GLN A 217 -2.42 7.24 -0.24
N ALA A 218 -2.38 8.20 0.69
CA ALA A 218 -2.23 9.61 0.32
C ALA A 218 -0.97 9.87 -0.55
N LEU A 219 0.16 9.23 -0.22
CA LEU A 219 1.37 9.31 -1.04
C LEU A 219 1.17 8.69 -2.43
N GLY A 220 0.55 7.51 -2.50
CA GLY A 220 0.33 6.83 -3.77
C GLY A 220 -0.63 7.58 -4.70
N ASP A 221 -1.61 8.28 -4.15
CA ASP A 221 -2.47 9.18 -4.93
C ASP A 221 -1.67 10.28 -5.61
N GLU A 222 -0.85 11.03 -4.86
CA GLU A 222 -0.02 12.11 -5.41
C GLU A 222 0.98 11.60 -6.46
N VAL A 223 1.60 10.45 -6.22
CA VAL A 223 2.54 9.84 -7.18
C VAL A 223 1.82 9.38 -8.45
N GLY A 224 0.68 8.70 -8.32
CA GLY A 224 -0.10 8.24 -9.44
C GLY A 224 -0.57 9.39 -10.34
N ASP A 225 -1.10 10.45 -9.72
CA ASP A 225 -1.56 11.65 -10.41
C ASP A 225 -0.39 12.33 -11.15
N VAL A 226 0.75 12.57 -10.48
CA VAL A 226 1.92 13.21 -11.12
C VAL A 226 2.45 12.38 -12.27
N VAL A 227 2.53 11.06 -12.14
CA VAL A 227 3.02 10.21 -13.23
C VAL A 227 2.09 10.30 -14.42
N PHE A 228 0.78 10.13 -14.22
CA PHE A 228 -0.18 10.22 -15.31
C PHE A 228 -0.16 11.59 -15.99
N ASP A 229 -0.08 12.65 -15.19
CA ASP A 229 -0.11 14.00 -15.68
C ASP A 229 1.21 14.44 -16.29
N SER A 230 2.38 13.88 -15.96
CA SER A 230 3.68 14.43 -16.39
C SER A 230 4.30 13.69 -17.58
N ILE A 231 4.12 12.37 -17.69
CA ILE A 231 4.77 11.56 -18.72
C ILE A 231 3.76 10.97 -19.70
N LEU A 232 4.23 10.71 -20.94
CA LEU A 232 3.44 10.02 -21.98
C LEU A 232 2.04 10.62 -22.20
N ARG A 233 1.94 11.96 -22.12
CA ARG A 233 0.72 12.74 -22.35
C ARG A 233 0.16 12.49 -23.75
N PRO A 234 -1.17 12.57 -23.94
CA PRO A 234 -1.75 12.59 -25.29
C PRO A 234 -1.08 13.67 -26.14
N VAL A 235 -0.79 13.33 -27.40
CA VAL A 235 -0.32 14.34 -28.36
C VAL A 235 -1.45 15.34 -28.53
N ALA A 236 -1.19 16.62 -28.24
CA ALA A 236 -2.18 17.67 -28.47
C ALA A 236 -2.59 17.63 -29.94
N HIS A 237 -3.85 17.29 -30.21
CA HIS A 237 -4.41 17.44 -31.54
C HIS A 237 -4.56 18.94 -31.80
N GLY A 238 -3.57 19.53 -32.47
CA GLY A 238 -3.68 20.88 -33.02
C GLY A 238 -4.90 20.95 -33.93
N ARG A 239 -5.69 22.03 -33.75
CA ARG A 239 -6.79 22.41 -34.64
C ARG A 239 -6.27 22.77 -36.03
#